data_AF-A0A1M6BIS2-F1
#
_entry.id   AF-A0A1M6BIS2-F1
#
_cell.length_a   1.000
_cell.length_b   1.000
_cell.length_c   1.000
_cell.angle_alpha   90.00
_cell.angle_beta   90.00
_cell.angle_gamma   90.00
#
_symmetry.space_group_name_H-M   'P 1'
#
loop_
_entity.id
_entity.type
_entity.pdbx_description
1 polymer ?
#
loop_
_entity_poly.entity_id
_entity_poly.type
_entity_poly.pdbx_seq_one_letter_code
_entity_poly.pdbx_strand_id
1 'polypeptide(L)'
;MHKEFSPGPDAEKSFRFPDKGNIQRRKRCGEFLGRSAAFLAAALVVLLTVSIIYFIGSKGLATFTVHGVRVTEFLFSTQWWPDRPLEEGGPAVGSLTFILGSLLVSLLAVTVSAPLSVVVAVFMVEIAPVWGQRVLQPAIEILAGIPSVVYGYVGLSLLVPFIRNYLGGEGFSVLAGFIVLSIMILPTIISVSTDSLRALPPQWKEAALALGSTRWQTIRLVLVPAARSGLITAVVLGLARAFGEALAVQMVIGNTRTIPHSLLDPTITLTSAITMDMGYTIMGSLWNSALWSMGLILLFMSFLFIMVIRVVVRGGMVR
;
A
#
# COMPACT_ATOMS: atom_id res chain seq x y z
N MET A 1 36.38 -83.36 4.89
CA MET A 1 35.79 -82.44 3.90
C MET A 1 35.76 -81.05 4.53
N HIS A 2 36.91 -80.37 4.51
CA HIS A 2 37.11 -79.01 5.04
C HIS A 2 36.92 -78.00 3.90
N LYS A 3 36.07 -76.98 4.12
CA LYS A 3 36.18 -75.69 3.44
C LYS A 3 35.84 -74.60 4.45
N GLU A 4 36.89 -74.03 5.03
CA GLU A 4 36.84 -72.77 5.77
C GLU A 4 36.56 -71.64 4.78
N PHE A 5 35.55 -70.83 5.09
CA PHE A 5 35.23 -69.59 4.38
C PHE A 5 36.13 -68.49 4.93
N SER A 6 37.18 -68.14 4.19
CA SER A 6 38.06 -67.01 4.50
C SER A 6 37.44 -65.72 3.93
N PRO A 7 37.09 -64.71 4.75
CA PRO A 7 36.62 -63.43 4.23
C PRO A 7 37.79 -62.69 3.57
N GLY A 8 37.59 -62.27 2.32
CA GLY A 8 38.60 -61.57 1.52
C GLY A 8 39.02 -60.22 2.12
N PRO A 9 40.22 -59.71 1.79
CA PRO A 9 40.84 -58.51 2.39
C PRO A 9 40.19 -57.18 2.00
N ASP A 10 39.01 -57.19 1.40
CA ASP A 10 38.35 -55.99 0.86
C ASP A 10 37.27 -55.41 1.80
N ALA A 11 37.04 -56.02 2.96
CA ALA A 11 36.04 -55.57 3.95
C ALA A 11 36.53 -54.46 4.89
N GLU A 12 37.73 -53.89 4.68
CA GLU A 12 38.32 -52.89 5.58
C GLU A 12 38.49 -51.48 4.94
N LYS A 13 37.98 -51.26 3.72
CA LYS A 13 38.00 -49.95 3.07
C LYS A 13 36.58 -49.54 2.67
N SER A 14 35.90 -48.76 3.52
CA SER A 14 35.03 -47.64 3.07
C SER A 14 34.08 -47.05 4.14
N PHE A 15 34.46 -47.01 5.42
CA PHE A 15 33.76 -46.10 6.36
C PHE A 15 34.72 -45.07 6.96
N ARG A 16 35.16 -44.12 6.12
CA ARG A 16 35.79 -42.87 6.61
C ARG A 16 34.68 -41.96 7.11
N PHE A 17 34.67 -41.65 8.41
CA PHE A 17 33.87 -40.55 8.94
C PHE A 17 34.19 -39.26 8.17
N PRO A 18 33.19 -38.48 7.71
CA PRO A 18 33.44 -37.24 7.00
C PRO A 18 34.22 -36.28 7.91
N ASP A 19 35.32 -35.75 7.38
CA ASP A 19 36.27 -34.92 8.09
C ASP A 19 35.58 -33.69 8.71
N LYS A 20 35.58 -33.58 10.05
CA LYS A 20 34.82 -32.56 10.80
C LYS A 20 35.20 -31.13 10.37
N GLY A 21 36.45 -30.92 9.94
CA GLY A 21 36.93 -29.64 9.43
C GLY A 21 36.27 -29.21 8.11
N ASN A 22 35.92 -30.16 7.24
CA ASN A 22 35.30 -29.89 5.95
C ASN A 22 33.81 -29.51 6.09
N ILE A 23 33.13 -30.08 7.10
CA ILE A 23 31.74 -29.73 7.45
C ILE A 23 31.67 -28.32 8.06
N GLN A 24 32.60 -27.96 8.96
CA GLN A 24 32.66 -26.61 9.53
C GLN A 24 33.01 -25.54 8.48
N ARG A 25 33.92 -25.83 7.53
CA ARG A 25 34.26 -24.91 6.43
C ARG A 25 33.08 -24.70 5.47
N ARG A 26 32.32 -25.75 5.12
CA ARG A 26 31.11 -25.65 4.28
C ARG A 26 30.01 -24.84 4.96
N LYS A 27 29.77 -25.03 6.26
CA LYS A 27 28.81 -24.23 7.04
C LYS A 27 29.22 -22.75 7.07
N ARG A 28 30.49 -22.45 7.36
CA ARG A 28 31.01 -21.08 7.41
C ARG A 28 30.98 -20.37 6.05
N CYS A 29 31.22 -21.09 4.96
CA CYS A 29 31.12 -20.56 3.60
C CYS A 29 29.66 -20.31 3.19
N GLY A 30 28.74 -21.22 3.54
CA GLY A 30 27.30 -21.03 3.33
C GLY A 30 26.73 -19.87 4.16
N GLU A 31 27.18 -19.71 5.40
CA GLU A 31 26.85 -18.57 6.26
C GLU A 31 27.41 -17.26 5.71
N PHE A 32 28.65 -17.24 5.20
CA PHE A 32 29.24 -16.05 4.59
C PHE A 32 28.55 -15.67 3.28
N LEU A 33 28.22 -16.66 2.43
CA LEU A 33 27.51 -16.45 1.18
C LEU A 33 26.07 -15.97 1.43
N GLY A 34 25.35 -16.60 2.38
CA GLY A 34 24.01 -16.19 2.77
C GLY A 34 23.98 -14.79 3.39
N ARG A 35 24.93 -14.48 4.28
CA ARG A 35 25.05 -13.14 4.88
C ARG A 35 25.41 -12.08 3.83
N SER A 36 26.32 -12.39 2.91
CA SER A 36 26.72 -11.48 1.84
C SER A 36 25.56 -11.26 0.85
N ALA A 37 24.84 -12.30 0.48
CA ALA A 37 23.66 -12.20 -0.38
C ALA A 37 22.54 -11.37 0.27
N ALA A 38 22.24 -11.61 1.55
CA ALA A 38 21.25 -10.82 2.29
C ALA A 38 21.67 -9.34 2.42
N PHE A 39 22.96 -9.08 2.68
CA PHE A 39 23.50 -7.72 2.75
C PHE A 39 23.44 -7.01 1.39
N LEU A 40 23.82 -7.69 0.30
CA LEU A 40 23.73 -7.16 -1.06
C LEU A 40 22.28 -6.87 -1.45
N ALA A 41 21.34 -7.75 -1.11
CA ALA A 41 19.92 -7.53 -1.36
C ALA A 41 19.40 -6.30 -0.58
N ALA A 42 19.73 -6.18 0.70
CA ALA A 42 19.36 -5.02 1.51
C ALA A 42 19.98 -3.72 0.98
N ALA A 43 21.26 -3.75 0.61
CA ALA A 43 21.96 -2.61 0.03
C ALA A 43 21.35 -2.19 -1.31
N LEU A 44 20.98 -3.15 -2.16
CA LEU A 44 20.31 -2.89 -3.44
C LEU A 44 18.94 -2.22 -3.23
N VAL A 45 18.12 -2.71 -2.29
CA VAL A 45 16.82 -2.08 -1.97
C VAL A 45 17.00 -0.65 -1.50
N VAL A 46 17.96 -0.38 -0.62
CA VAL A 46 18.27 0.97 -0.15
C VAL A 46 18.74 1.85 -1.30
N LEU A 47 19.67 1.36 -2.14
CA LEU A 47 20.17 2.09 -3.30
C LEU A 47 19.03 2.46 -4.25
N LEU A 48 18.19 1.50 -4.64
CA LEU A 48 17.06 1.75 -5.53
C LEU A 48 16.08 2.78 -4.94
N THR A 49 15.79 2.68 -3.64
CA THR A 49 14.91 3.63 -2.95
C THR A 49 15.50 5.04 -2.99
N VAL A 50 16.79 5.19 -2.66
CA VAL A 50 17.47 6.50 -2.71
C VAL A 50 17.53 7.02 -4.14
N SER A 51 17.78 6.17 -5.14
CA SER A 51 17.77 6.55 -6.55
C SER A 51 16.41 7.08 -7.02
N ILE A 52 15.31 6.42 -6.63
CA ILE A 52 13.95 6.88 -6.96
C ILE A 52 13.67 8.24 -6.32
N ILE A 53 13.99 8.41 -5.03
CA ILE A 53 13.81 9.68 -4.32
C ILE A 53 14.64 10.78 -4.97
N TYR A 54 15.91 10.51 -5.31
CA TYR A 54 16.79 11.45 -5.99
C TYR A 54 16.27 11.83 -7.38
N PHE A 55 15.78 10.85 -8.15
CA PHE A 55 15.28 11.07 -9.51
C PHE A 55 13.99 11.91 -9.51
N ILE A 56 13.02 11.55 -8.67
CA ILE A 56 11.78 12.33 -8.50
C ILE A 56 12.11 13.72 -7.92
N GLY A 57 13.04 13.79 -6.97
CA GLY A 57 13.55 15.03 -6.38
C GLY A 57 14.11 16.00 -7.43
N SER A 58 15.10 15.54 -8.18
CA SER A 58 15.79 16.35 -9.19
C SER A 58 14.89 16.79 -10.33
N LYS A 59 14.05 15.88 -10.88
CA LYS A 59 13.10 16.22 -11.95
C LYS A 59 11.95 17.08 -11.45
N GLY A 60 11.42 16.79 -10.26
CA GLY A 60 10.32 17.52 -9.66
C GLY A 60 10.68 18.94 -9.22
N LEU A 61 11.95 19.21 -8.89
CA LEU A 61 12.42 20.57 -8.60
C LEU A 61 12.61 21.43 -9.85
N ALA A 62 12.76 20.82 -11.04
CA ALA A 62 13.03 21.54 -12.28
C ALA A 62 11.91 22.53 -12.66
N THR A 63 10.66 22.26 -12.30
CA THR A 63 9.53 23.19 -12.50
C THR A 63 9.76 24.54 -11.83
N PHE A 64 10.39 24.54 -10.66
CA PHE A 64 10.64 25.75 -9.87
C PHE A 64 11.99 26.39 -10.22
N THR A 65 13.02 25.58 -10.48
CA THR A 65 14.39 26.08 -10.69
C THR A 65 14.71 26.39 -12.15
N VAL A 66 14.21 25.59 -13.10
CA VAL A 66 14.47 25.75 -14.54
C VAL A 66 13.39 26.59 -15.18
N HIS A 67 12.12 26.31 -14.88
CA HIS A 67 10.98 27.01 -15.50
C HIS A 67 10.46 28.20 -14.67
N GLY A 68 11.00 28.44 -13.47
CA GLY A 68 10.72 29.64 -12.67
C GLY A 68 9.30 29.75 -12.13
N VAL A 69 8.53 28.65 -12.10
CA VAL A 69 7.17 28.66 -11.55
C VAL A 69 7.23 28.93 -10.05
N ARG A 70 6.34 29.77 -9.52
CA ARG A 70 6.26 30.01 -8.08
C ARG A 70 5.66 28.80 -7.37
N VAL A 71 6.29 28.34 -6.29
CA VAL A 71 5.80 27.19 -5.50
C VAL A 71 4.37 27.41 -4.99
N THR A 72 4.04 28.63 -4.56
CA THR A 72 2.69 28.98 -4.09
C THR A 72 1.66 28.89 -5.20
N GLU A 73 2.00 29.36 -6.40
CA GLU A 73 1.13 29.27 -7.57
C GLU A 73 0.92 27.82 -7.99
N PHE A 74 1.98 27.02 -7.99
CA PHE A 74 1.89 25.59 -8.26
C PHE A 74 1.00 24.85 -7.26
N LEU A 75 1.11 25.14 -5.96
CA LEU A 75 0.37 24.41 -4.92
C LEU A 75 -1.09 24.86 -4.76
N PHE A 76 -1.37 26.15 -4.94
CA PHE A 76 -2.69 26.73 -4.64
C PHE A 76 -3.51 27.13 -5.86
N SER A 77 -2.93 27.11 -7.07
CA SER A 77 -3.71 27.32 -8.29
C SER A 77 -4.47 26.07 -8.70
N THR A 78 -5.68 26.27 -9.21
CA THR A 78 -6.54 25.24 -9.81
C THR A 78 -6.41 25.16 -11.32
N GLN A 79 -5.74 26.13 -11.95
CA GLN A 79 -5.64 26.25 -13.39
C GLN A 79 -4.57 25.29 -13.93
N TRP A 80 -4.95 24.39 -14.82
CA TRP A 80 -4.03 23.44 -15.46
C TRP A 80 -4.10 23.56 -16.98
N TRP A 81 -3.17 24.33 -17.52
CA TRP A 81 -2.95 24.52 -18.95
C TRP A 81 -1.45 24.71 -19.24
N PRO A 82 -0.67 23.61 -19.28
CA PRO A 82 0.79 23.66 -19.43
C PRO A 82 1.27 24.22 -20.78
N ASP A 83 0.49 24.06 -21.85
CA ASP A 83 0.83 24.51 -23.21
C ASP A 83 0.16 25.84 -23.59
N ARG A 84 -0.30 26.61 -22.60
CA ARG A 84 -1.01 27.86 -22.87
C ARG A 84 -0.10 28.88 -23.56
N PRO A 85 -0.52 29.48 -24.69
CA PRO A 85 0.25 30.53 -25.36
C PRO A 85 0.52 31.73 -24.45
N LEU A 86 1.67 32.39 -24.66
CA LEU A 86 2.06 33.59 -23.92
C LEU A 86 1.05 34.74 -24.06
N GLU A 87 0.42 34.85 -25.23
CA GLU A 87 -0.59 35.87 -25.53
C GLU A 87 -1.84 35.75 -24.65
N GLU A 88 -2.15 34.54 -24.17
CA GLU A 88 -3.31 34.29 -23.31
C GLU A 88 -2.97 34.38 -21.81
N GLY A 89 -1.75 34.74 -21.45
CA GLY A 89 -1.30 34.80 -20.04
C GLY A 89 -0.32 33.69 -19.63
N GLY A 90 0.20 32.93 -20.60
CA GLY A 90 1.29 31.98 -20.42
C GLY A 90 0.91 30.66 -19.74
N PRO A 91 1.84 29.69 -19.70
CA PRO A 91 1.61 28.38 -19.12
C PRO A 91 1.14 28.41 -17.67
N ALA A 92 0.09 27.65 -17.35
CA ALA A 92 -0.44 27.52 -16.00
C ALA A 92 -0.38 26.07 -15.52
N VAL A 93 0.26 25.82 -14.37
CA VAL A 93 0.50 24.46 -13.84
C VAL A 93 0.05 24.34 -12.38
N GLY A 94 -1.20 24.66 -12.09
CA GLY A 94 -1.80 24.51 -10.75
C GLY A 94 -2.09 23.06 -10.38
N SER A 95 -1.59 22.62 -9.22
CA SER A 95 -1.73 21.24 -8.71
C SER A 95 -2.84 21.08 -7.67
N LEU A 96 -3.50 22.15 -7.22
CA LEU A 96 -4.43 22.12 -6.09
C LEU A 96 -5.58 21.12 -6.31
N THR A 97 -6.19 21.15 -7.49
CA THR A 97 -7.31 20.26 -7.84
C THR A 97 -6.93 18.79 -7.70
N PHE A 98 -5.71 18.44 -8.13
CA PHE A 98 -5.20 17.07 -8.08
C PHE A 98 -4.90 16.62 -6.65
N ILE A 99 -4.32 17.51 -5.84
CA ILE A 99 -4.05 17.26 -4.41
C ILE A 99 -5.37 16.99 -3.68
N LEU A 100 -6.37 17.86 -3.87
CA LEU A 100 -7.68 17.72 -3.24
C LEU A 100 -8.39 16.45 -3.72
N GLY A 101 -8.37 16.15 -5.02
CA GLY A 101 -8.95 14.91 -5.56
C GLY A 101 -8.31 13.66 -4.95
N SER A 102 -6.98 13.60 -4.87
CA SER A 102 -6.25 12.52 -4.20
C SER A 102 -6.60 12.40 -2.72
N LEU A 103 -6.64 13.52 -1.98
CA LEU A 103 -7.01 13.52 -0.56
C LEU A 103 -8.42 13.00 -0.33
N LEU A 104 -9.39 13.55 -1.05
CA LEU A 104 -10.80 13.21 -0.89
C LEU A 104 -11.02 11.72 -1.13
N VAL A 105 -10.54 11.20 -2.28
CA VAL A 105 -10.75 9.79 -2.64
C VAL A 105 -10.03 8.86 -1.66
N SER A 106 -8.75 9.09 -1.36
CA SER A 106 -7.98 8.19 -0.49
C SER A 106 -8.46 8.22 0.97
N LEU A 107 -8.78 9.40 1.51
CA LEU A 107 -9.24 9.52 2.91
C LEU A 107 -10.65 8.97 3.10
N LEU A 108 -11.58 9.23 2.17
CA LEU A 108 -12.91 8.61 2.21
C LEU A 108 -12.81 7.09 2.11
N ALA A 109 -11.95 6.60 1.20
CA ALA A 109 -11.77 5.17 1.02
C ALA A 109 -11.26 4.47 2.30
N VAL A 110 -10.30 5.08 2.99
CA VAL A 110 -9.74 4.58 4.26
C VAL A 110 -10.74 4.71 5.40
N THR A 111 -11.49 5.81 5.46
CA THR A 111 -12.51 6.03 6.50
C THR A 111 -13.57 4.93 6.49
N VAL A 112 -13.97 4.45 5.32
CA VAL A 112 -14.93 3.35 5.19
C VAL A 112 -14.26 1.98 5.39
N SER A 113 -13.11 1.76 4.75
CA SER A 113 -12.48 0.43 4.72
C SER A 113 -11.79 0.05 6.03
N ALA A 114 -11.17 0.99 6.75
CA ALA A 114 -10.46 0.72 7.99
C ALA A 114 -11.34 0.12 9.10
N PRO A 115 -12.47 0.74 9.50
CA PRO A 115 -13.31 0.16 10.55
C PRO A 115 -13.91 -1.19 10.12
N LEU A 116 -14.35 -1.31 8.86
CA LEU A 116 -14.89 -2.55 8.33
C LEU A 116 -13.84 -3.67 8.38
N SER A 117 -12.60 -3.37 8.00
CA SER A 117 -11.50 -4.33 8.01
C SER A 117 -11.16 -4.82 9.41
N VAL A 118 -11.11 -3.92 10.38
CA VAL A 118 -10.83 -4.28 11.78
C VAL A 118 -11.94 -5.17 12.33
N VAL A 119 -13.21 -4.87 12.04
CA VAL A 119 -14.34 -5.71 12.44
C VAL A 119 -14.24 -7.10 11.83
N VAL A 120 -13.94 -7.20 10.53
CA VAL A 120 -13.78 -8.50 9.85
C VAL A 120 -12.58 -9.26 10.42
N ALA A 121 -11.45 -8.61 10.70
CA ALA A 121 -10.29 -9.24 11.30
C ALA A 121 -10.60 -9.79 12.71
N VAL A 122 -11.29 -9.01 13.56
CA VAL A 122 -11.76 -9.47 14.87
C VAL A 122 -12.72 -10.64 14.73
N PHE A 123 -13.64 -10.60 13.78
CA PHE A 123 -14.56 -11.70 13.51
C PHE A 123 -13.81 -12.98 13.11
N MET A 124 -12.83 -12.88 12.21
CA MET A 124 -12.03 -14.00 11.72
C MET A 124 -11.14 -14.62 12.79
N VAL A 125 -10.68 -13.85 13.78
CA VAL A 125 -9.78 -14.35 14.83
C VAL A 125 -10.55 -14.84 16.05
N GLU A 126 -11.56 -14.08 16.50
CA GLU A 126 -12.18 -14.31 17.82
C GLU A 126 -13.57 -14.93 17.76
N ILE A 127 -14.35 -14.64 16.71
CA ILE A 127 -15.75 -15.10 16.63
C ILE A 127 -15.84 -16.42 15.87
N ALA A 128 -15.17 -16.51 14.72
CA ALA A 128 -15.23 -17.68 13.84
C ALA A 128 -13.83 -18.12 13.38
N PRO A 129 -12.93 -18.56 14.28
CA PRO A 129 -11.53 -18.86 13.94
C PRO A 129 -11.36 -19.93 12.87
N VAL A 130 -12.16 -21.00 12.92
CA VAL A 130 -12.08 -22.11 11.94
C VAL A 130 -12.50 -21.65 10.55
N TRP A 131 -13.61 -20.92 10.45
CA TRP A 131 -14.12 -20.41 9.18
C TRP A 131 -13.28 -19.25 8.65
N GLY A 132 -12.81 -18.39 9.56
CA GLY A 132 -11.87 -17.31 9.32
C GLY A 132 -10.59 -17.81 8.67
N GLN A 133 -9.97 -18.85 9.21
CA GLN A 133 -8.72 -19.40 8.66
C GLN A 133 -8.93 -20.22 7.38
N ARG A 134 -10.00 -21.03 7.29
CA ARG A 134 -10.16 -21.98 6.18
C ARG A 134 -10.85 -21.40 4.95
N VAL A 135 -11.67 -20.35 5.12
CA VAL A 135 -12.51 -19.80 4.05
C VAL A 135 -12.20 -18.33 3.82
N LEU A 136 -12.35 -17.50 4.86
CA LEU A 136 -12.22 -16.05 4.69
C LEU A 136 -10.78 -15.62 4.37
N GLN A 137 -9.78 -16.18 5.05
CA GLN A 137 -8.37 -15.83 4.83
C GLN A 137 -7.93 -16.12 3.38
N PRO A 138 -8.11 -17.35 2.82
CA PRO A 138 -7.83 -17.59 1.41
C PRO A 138 -8.62 -16.68 0.47
N ALA A 139 -9.91 -16.41 0.75
CA ALA A 139 -10.71 -15.50 -0.08
C ALA A 139 -10.14 -14.08 -0.10
N ILE A 140 -9.70 -13.56 1.05
CA ILE A 140 -9.05 -12.25 1.18
C ILE A 140 -7.71 -12.22 0.43
N GLU A 141 -6.93 -13.29 0.50
CA GLU A 141 -5.67 -13.41 -0.24
C GLU A 141 -5.88 -13.44 -1.76
N ILE A 142 -6.92 -14.15 -2.22
CA ILE A 142 -7.33 -14.13 -3.62
C ILE A 142 -7.77 -12.72 -4.03
N LEU A 143 -8.58 -12.03 -3.22
CA LEU A 143 -8.98 -10.65 -3.48
C LEU A 143 -7.77 -9.71 -3.56
N ALA A 144 -6.78 -9.87 -2.68
CA ALA A 144 -5.54 -9.08 -2.71
C ALA A 144 -4.71 -9.32 -3.99
N GLY A 145 -4.82 -10.50 -4.59
CA GLY A 145 -4.16 -10.88 -5.84
C GLY A 145 -4.83 -10.36 -7.11
N ILE A 146 -6.06 -9.81 -7.02
CA ILE A 146 -6.76 -9.25 -8.18
C ILE A 146 -6.02 -7.99 -8.66
N PRO A 147 -5.67 -7.89 -9.97
CA PRO A 147 -5.08 -6.68 -10.53
C PRO A 147 -5.98 -5.45 -10.37
N SER A 148 -5.41 -4.28 -10.09
CA SER A 148 -6.19 -3.05 -9.83
C SER A 148 -7.10 -2.66 -11.00
N VAL A 149 -6.65 -2.87 -12.25
CA VAL A 149 -7.43 -2.61 -13.47
C VAL A 149 -8.75 -3.38 -13.49
N VAL A 150 -8.80 -4.59 -12.91
CA VAL A 150 -10.05 -5.38 -12.84
C VAL A 150 -11.06 -4.70 -11.94
N TYR A 151 -10.64 -4.18 -10.78
CA TYR A 151 -11.51 -3.39 -9.91
C TYR A 151 -12.03 -2.13 -10.62
N GLY A 152 -11.16 -1.42 -11.33
CA GLY A 152 -11.54 -0.26 -12.15
C GLY A 152 -12.54 -0.61 -13.24
N TYR A 153 -12.34 -1.73 -13.94
CA TYR A 153 -13.26 -2.20 -14.98
C TYR A 153 -14.64 -2.61 -14.42
N VAL A 154 -14.68 -3.29 -13.28
CA VAL A 154 -15.94 -3.61 -12.58
C VAL A 154 -16.65 -2.34 -12.13
N GLY A 155 -15.89 -1.36 -11.61
CA GLY A 155 -16.42 -0.04 -11.27
C GLY A 155 -17.02 0.68 -12.47
N LEU A 156 -16.30 0.70 -13.60
CA LEU A 156 -16.77 1.35 -14.83
C LEU A 156 -18.00 0.66 -15.43
N SER A 157 -18.05 -0.67 -15.42
CA SER A 157 -19.12 -1.44 -16.08
C SER A 157 -20.39 -1.57 -15.24
N LEU A 158 -20.27 -1.61 -13.91
CA LEU A 158 -21.41 -1.81 -13.01
C LEU A 158 -21.68 -0.58 -12.14
N LEU A 159 -20.67 -0.08 -11.43
CA LEU A 159 -20.86 0.95 -10.41
C LEU A 159 -21.18 2.33 -11.04
N VAL A 160 -20.48 2.74 -12.09
CA VAL A 160 -20.71 4.02 -12.77
C VAL A 160 -22.12 4.08 -13.36
N PRO A 161 -22.62 3.08 -14.13
CA PRO A 161 -24.00 3.05 -14.57
C PRO A 161 -25.01 3.00 -13.42
N PHE A 162 -24.71 2.27 -12.35
CA PHE A 162 -25.56 2.22 -11.15
C PHE A 162 -25.70 3.61 -10.52
N ILE A 163 -24.60 4.32 -10.29
CA ILE A 163 -24.62 5.68 -9.74
C ILE A 163 -25.42 6.60 -10.68
N ARG A 164 -25.14 6.57 -11.97
CA ARG A 164 -25.84 7.39 -12.97
C ARG A 164 -27.36 7.17 -12.94
N ASN A 165 -27.80 5.92 -12.87
CA ASN A 165 -29.23 5.58 -12.99
C ASN A 165 -30.01 5.78 -11.69
N TYR A 166 -29.38 5.64 -10.51
CA TYR A 166 -30.08 5.65 -9.21
C TYR A 166 -29.74 6.84 -8.32
N LEU A 167 -28.52 7.38 -8.41
CA LEU A 167 -28.05 8.48 -7.56
C LEU A 167 -27.95 9.82 -8.33
N GLY A 168 -27.82 9.75 -9.66
CA GLY A 168 -27.72 10.91 -10.55
C GLY A 168 -26.29 11.27 -10.93
N GLY A 169 -26.13 12.42 -11.60
CA GLY A 169 -24.85 12.86 -12.18
C GLY A 169 -24.44 12.04 -13.41
N GLU A 170 -23.18 12.18 -13.84
CA GLU A 170 -22.64 11.44 -15.00
C GLU A 170 -22.27 9.98 -14.67
N GLY A 171 -22.40 9.58 -13.40
CA GLY A 171 -21.94 8.30 -12.85
C GLY A 171 -20.45 8.30 -12.49
N PHE A 172 -19.62 8.92 -13.32
CA PHE A 172 -18.22 9.18 -13.02
C PHE A 172 -18.09 10.21 -11.90
N SER A 173 -17.45 9.82 -10.79
CA SER A 173 -17.55 10.63 -9.57
C SER A 173 -16.49 10.28 -8.52
N VAL A 174 -16.29 11.19 -7.57
CA VAL A 174 -15.53 10.90 -6.33
C VAL A 174 -16.09 9.67 -5.62
N LEU A 175 -17.43 9.52 -5.60
CA LEU A 175 -18.14 8.38 -5.02
C LEU A 175 -17.71 7.06 -5.66
N ALA A 176 -17.74 6.98 -6.99
CA ALA A 176 -17.29 5.80 -7.71
C ALA A 176 -15.82 5.49 -7.40
N GLY A 177 -14.97 6.52 -7.43
CA GLY A 177 -13.54 6.41 -7.14
C GLY A 177 -13.24 5.84 -5.76
N PHE A 178 -13.82 6.40 -4.69
CA PHE A 178 -13.51 5.95 -3.35
C PHE A 178 -14.12 4.58 -3.04
N ILE A 179 -15.30 4.22 -3.57
CA ILE A 179 -15.89 2.88 -3.35
C ILE A 179 -14.98 1.80 -3.94
N VAL A 180 -14.56 1.96 -5.20
CA VAL A 180 -13.65 1.02 -5.86
C VAL A 180 -12.35 0.93 -5.07
N LEU A 181 -11.81 2.07 -4.65
CA LEU A 181 -10.59 2.12 -3.86
C LEU A 181 -10.74 1.44 -2.49
N SER A 182 -11.85 1.67 -1.78
CA SER A 182 -12.17 1.01 -0.52
C SER A 182 -12.12 -0.50 -0.66
N ILE A 183 -12.82 -1.05 -1.65
CA ILE A 183 -12.87 -2.49 -1.89
C ILE A 183 -11.47 -3.05 -2.14
N MET A 184 -10.65 -2.32 -2.89
CA MET A 184 -9.29 -2.76 -3.21
C MET A 184 -8.32 -2.74 -2.01
N ILE A 185 -8.45 -1.77 -1.09
CA ILE A 185 -7.55 -1.68 0.08
C ILE A 185 -8.03 -2.56 1.26
N LEU A 186 -9.30 -2.97 1.29
CA LEU A 186 -9.88 -3.84 2.32
C LEU A 186 -9.02 -5.11 2.57
N PRO A 187 -8.65 -5.93 1.56
CA PRO A 187 -7.88 -7.15 1.79
C PRO A 187 -6.54 -6.91 2.50
N THR A 188 -5.88 -5.80 2.16
CA THR A 188 -4.59 -5.43 2.75
C THR A 188 -4.74 -5.13 4.23
N ILE A 189 -5.75 -4.33 4.59
CA ILE A 189 -5.99 -3.96 5.99
C ILE A 189 -6.47 -5.18 6.80
N ILE A 190 -7.35 -6.02 6.24
CA ILE A 190 -7.86 -7.22 6.94
C ILE A 190 -6.73 -8.20 7.23
N SER A 191 -5.87 -8.50 6.25
CA SER A 191 -4.80 -9.48 6.40
C SER A 191 -3.81 -9.07 7.50
N VAL A 192 -3.29 -7.84 7.43
CA VAL A 192 -2.35 -7.33 8.44
C VAL A 192 -3.00 -7.19 9.82
N SER A 193 -4.28 -6.81 9.88
CA SER A 193 -5.02 -6.73 11.15
C SER A 193 -5.21 -8.11 11.79
N THR A 194 -5.50 -9.12 10.96
CA THR A 194 -5.69 -10.51 11.38
C THR A 194 -4.39 -11.09 11.94
N ASP A 195 -3.27 -10.86 11.25
CA ASP A 195 -1.94 -11.30 11.71
C ASP A 195 -1.56 -10.62 13.03
N SER A 196 -1.87 -9.33 13.17
CA SER A 196 -1.62 -8.57 14.39
C SER A 196 -2.40 -9.12 15.59
N LEU A 197 -3.67 -9.51 15.39
CA LEU A 197 -4.49 -10.11 16.43
C LEU A 197 -4.04 -11.53 16.79
N ARG A 198 -3.66 -12.34 15.79
CA ARG A 198 -3.16 -13.72 16.01
C ARG A 198 -1.78 -13.75 16.68
N ALA A 199 -0.98 -12.70 16.52
CA ALA A 199 0.33 -12.58 17.17
C ALA A 199 0.23 -12.38 18.69
N LEU A 200 -0.95 -12.09 19.23
CA LEU A 200 -1.15 -11.91 20.67
C LEU A 200 -0.99 -13.25 21.42
N PRO A 201 -0.33 -13.26 22.59
CA PRO A 201 -0.23 -14.46 23.40
C PRO A 201 -1.62 -14.94 23.87
N PRO A 202 -1.96 -16.25 23.73
CA PRO A 202 -3.28 -16.77 24.12
C PRO A 202 -3.58 -16.59 25.62
N GLN A 203 -2.54 -16.46 26.45
CA GLN A 203 -2.66 -16.25 27.89
C GLN A 203 -3.41 -14.95 28.24
N TRP A 204 -3.35 -13.91 27.39
CA TRP A 204 -4.08 -12.66 27.64
C TRP A 204 -5.59 -12.86 27.60
N LYS A 205 -6.06 -13.74 26.70
CA LYS A 205 -7.46 -14.11 26.59
C LYS A 205 -7.90 -14.98 27.75
N GLU A 206 -7.10 -16.00 28.10
CA GLU A 206 -7.38 -16.89 29.23
C GLU A 206 -7.45 -16.13 30.56
N ALA A 207 -6.53 -15.19 30.79
CA ALA A 207 -6.53 -14.34 31.97
C ALA A 207 -7.78 -13.45 32.06
N ALA A 208 -8.18 -12.82 30.94
CA ALA A 208 -9.38 -11.98 30.91
C ALA A 208 -10.66 -12.79 31.24
N LEU A 209 -10.77 -14.00 30.68
CA LEU A 209 -11.90 -14.90 30.96
C LEU A 209 -11.87 -15.42 32.40
N ALA A 210 -10.69 -15.70 32.96
CA ALA A 210 -10.53 -16.12 34.36
C ALA A 210 -10.94 -15.03 35.36
N LEU A 211 -10.82 -13.75 34.99
CA LEU A 211 -11.32 -12.61 35.75
C LEU A 211 -12.84 -12.39 35.58
N GLY A 212 -13.56 -13.30 34.93
CA GLY A 212 -15.01 -13.23 34.71
C GLY A 212 -15.43 -12.32 33.56
N SER A 213 -14.50 -11.90 32.68
CA SER A 213 -14.85 -11.08 31.52
C SER A 213 -15.66 -11.86 30.49
N THR A 214 -16.66 -11.22 29.90
CA THR A 214 -17.36 -11.75 28.72
C THR A 214 -16.47 -11.72 27.48
N ARG A 215 -16.80 -12.53 26.46
CA ARG A 215 -16.06 -12.54 25.18
C ARG A 215 -15.95 -11.14 24.55
N TRP A 216 -17.02 -10.35 24.59
CA TRP A 216 -17.02 -8.99 24.05
C TRP A 216 -16.13 -8.05 24.87
N GLN A 217 -16.15 -8.16 26.20
CA GLN A 217 -15.25 -7.39 27.06
C GLN A 217 -13.78 -7.75 26.79
N THR A 218 -13.46 -9.03 26.65
CA THR A 218 -12.09 -9.47 26.29
C THR A 218 -11.64 -8.88 24.96
N ILE A 219 -12.49 -8.92 23.92
CA ILE A 219 -12.18 -8.33 22.61
C ILE A 219 -11.94 -6.82 22.73
N ARG A 220 -12.91 -6.10 23.30
CA ARG A 220 -12.91 -4.62 23.30
C ARG A 220 -11.88 -4.02 24.25
N LEU A 221 -11.66 -4.63 25.41
CA LEU A 221 -10.84 -4.06 26.48
C LEU A 221 -9.42 -4.63 26.53
N VAL A 222 -9.18 -5.84 25.99
CA VAL A 222 -7.87 -6.50 26.06
C VAL A 222 -7.28 -6.67 24.67
N LEU A 223 -7.94 -7.42 23.78
CA LEU A 223 -7.31 -7.83 22.52
C LEU A 223 -7.15 -6.67 21.53
N VAL A 224 -8.21 -5.90 21.27
CA VAL A 224 -8.14 -4.76 20.33
C VAL A 224 -7.17 -3.68 20.81
N PRO A 225 -7.19 -3.24 22.09
CA PRO A 225 -6.19 -2.29 22.59
C PRO A 225 -4.77 -2.84 22.55
N ALA A 226 -4.57 -4.13 22.79
CA ALA A 226 -3.24 -4.70 22.80
C ALA A 226 -2.67 -4.96 21.39
N ALA A 227 -3.53 -5.23 20.40
CA ALA A 227 -3.17 -5.31 18.98
C ALA A 227 -3.10 -3.95 18.27
N ARG A 228 -3.35 -2.83 18.99
CA ARG A 228 -3.50 -1.49 18.39
C ARG A 228 -2.37 -1.15 17.41
N SER A 229 -1.11 -1.31 17.80
CA SER A 229 0.05 -0.94 16.97
C SER A 229 0.04 -1.66 15.62
N GLY A 230 -0.41 -2.91 15.60
CA GLY A 230 -0.60 -3.71 14.41
C GLY A 230 -1.78 -3.26 13.55
N LEU A 231 -2.95 -3.03 14.17
CA LEU A 231 -4.15 -2.50 13.46
C LEU A 231 -3.85 -1.15 12.79
N ILE A 232 -3.09 -0.31 13.46
CA ILE A 232 -2.72 1.03 12.99
C ILE A 232 -1.73 0.92 11.82
N THR A 233 -0.79 -0.03 11.91
CA THR A 233 0.12 -0.35 10.81
C THR A 233 -0.65 -0.87 9.59
N ALA A 234 -1.69 -1.69 9.80
CA ALA A 234 -2.56 -2.17 8.74
C ALA A 234 -3.27 -1.01 8.01
N VAL A 235 -3.84 -0.06 8.75
CA VAL A 235 -4.49 1.14 8.18
C VAL A 235 -3.49 2.01 7.44
N VAL A 236 -2.31 2.24 8.00
CA VAL A 236 -1.24 3.02 7.35
C VAL A 236 -0.80 2.36 6.03
N LEU A 237 -0.69 1.03 5.99
CA LEU A 237 -0.36 0.30 4.77
C LEU A 237 -1.48 0.41 3.72
N GLY A 238 -2.74 0.32 4.16
CA GLY A 238 -3.91 0.56 3.30
C GLY A 238 -3.93 1.98 2.71
N LEU A 239 -3.63 3.00 3.51
CA LEU A 239 -3.54 4.38 3.05
C LEU A 239 -2.37 4.60 2.07
N ALA A 240 -1.21 4.01 2.33
CA ALA A 240 -0.07 4.08 1.42
C ALA A 240 -0.42 3.48 0.04
N ARG A 241 -1.17 2.37 0.04
CA ARG A 241 -1.74 1.79 -1.19
C ARG A 241 -2.78 2.72 -1.83
N ALA A 242 -3.62 3.36 -1.03
CA ALA A 242 -4.66 4.26 -1.51
C ALA A 242 -4.11 5.50 -2.23
N PHE A 243 -3.02 6.10 -1.72
CA PHE A 243 -2.37 7.23 -2.38
C PHE A 243 -1.63 6.84 -3.66
N GLY A 244 -1.14 5.61 -3.74
CA GLY A 244 -0.44 5.07 -4.90
C GLY A 244 -1.36 4.52 -5.99
N GLU A 245 -2.67 4.43 -5.76
CA GLU A 245 -3.59 3.89 -6.76
C GLU A 245 -3.79 4.88 -7.91
N ALA A 246 -3.60 4.39 -9.14
CA ALA A 246 -3.72 5.20 -10.35
C ALA A 246 -4.83 4.69 -11.26
N LEU A 247 -4.69 3.45 -11.73
CA LEU A 247 -5.48 2.93 -12.85
C LEU A 247 -6.92 2.64 -12.46
N ALA A 248 -7.17 2.02 -11.30
CA ALA A 248 -8.53 1.66 -10.90
C ALA A 248 -9.40 2.91 -10.71
N VAL A 249 -8.85 3.93 -10.07
CA VAL A 249 -9.52 5.20 -9.80
C VAL A 249 -9.68 6.01 -11.08
N GLN A 250 -8.65 6.07 -11.93
CA GLN A 250 -8.68 6.78 -13.21
C GLN A 250 -9.85 6.32 -14.10
N MET A 251 -10.20 5.03 -14.07
CA MET A 251 -11.28 4.48 -14.90
C MET A 251 -12.68 4.94 -14.49
N VAL A 252 -12.87 5.40 -13.25
CA VAL A 252 -14.22 5.67 -12.69
C VAL A 252 -14.42 7.09 -12.17
N ILE A 253 -13.35 7.86 -11.98
CA ILE A 253 -13.42 9.20 -11.36
C ILE A 253 -13.82 10.32 -12.33
N GLY A 254 -13.75 10.07 -13.65
CA GLY A 254 -14.14 11.01 -14.71
C GLY A 254 -13.00 11.89 -15.23
N ASN A 255 -11.90 12.04 -14.49
CA ASN A 255 -10.68 12.77 -14.90
C ASN A 255 -10.92 14.24 -15.28
N THR A 256 -11.89 14.89 -14.65
CA THR A 256 -12.16 16.31 -14.87
C THR A 256 -11.32 17.17 -13.94
N ARG A 257 -10.70 18.23 -14.47
CA ARG A 257 -9.78 19.13 -13.74
C ARG A 257 -10.53 20.21 -12.94
N THR A 258 -11.60 19.80 -12.25
CA THR A 258 -12.43 20.67 -11.41
C THR A 258 -12.40 20.22 -9.96
N ILE A 259 -12.50 21.17 -9.03
CA ILE A 259 -12.68 20.86 -7.61
C ILE A 259 -14.11 20.34 -7.45
N PRO A 260 -14.31 19.13 -6.90
CA PRO A 260 -15.65 18.58 -6.69
C PRO A 260 -16.32 19.31 -5.53
N HIS A 261 -17.60 19.68 -5.71
CA HIS A 261 -18.43 20.27 -4.65
C HIS A 261 -19.35 19.23 -4.00
N SER A 262 -19.62 18.14 -4.71
CA SER A 262 -20.40 16.99 -4.26
C SER A 262 -19.62 15.68 -4.46
N LEU A 263 -20.02 14.62 -3.74
CA LEU A 263 -19.46 13.28 -3.97
C LEU A 263 -19.80 12.71 -5.35
N LEU A 264 -20.85 13.22 -5.98
CA LEU A 264 -21.28 12.81 -7.33
C LEU A 264 -20.52 13.54 -8.43
N ASP A 265 -19.71 14.55 -8.09
CA ASP A 265 -18.95 15.30 -9.09
C ASP A 265 -17.70 14.53 -9.51
N PRO A 266 -17.32 14.59 -10.79
CA PRO A 266 -16.06 14.05 -11.26
C PRO A 266 -14.89 14.93 -10.79
N THR A 267 -13.73 14.30 -10.66
CA THR A 267 -12.48 15.02 -10.38
C THR A 267 -11.29 14.25 -10.96
N ILE A 268 -10.08 14.64 -10.58
CA ILE A 268 -8.84 14.00 -10.99
C ILE A 268 -7.90 13.87 -9.80
N THR A 269 -7.17 12.77 -9.73
CA THR A 269 -6.11 12.56 -8.72
C THR A 269 -4.74 12.85 -9.30
N LEU A 270 -3.76 13.11 -8.45
CA LEU A 270 -2.35 13.28 -8.85
C LEU A 270 -1.84 12.05 -9.63
N THR A 271 -2.17 10.84 -9.17
CA THR A 271 -1.76 9.59 -9.81
C THR A 271 -2.37 9.43 -11.20
N SER A 272 -3.67 9.71 -11.36
CA SER A 272 -4.35 9.64 -12.65
C SER A 272 -3.79 10.68 -13.64
N ALA A 273 -3.47 11.88 -13.18
CA ALA A 273 -2.86 12.91 -14.04
C ALA A 273 -1.47 12.49 -14.53
N ILE A 274 -0.64 11.93 -13.64
CA ILE A 274 0.69 11.44 -14.00
C ILE A 274 0.58 10.28 -15.00
N THR A 275 -0.26 9.28 -14.75
CA THR A 275 -0.38 8.13 -15.66
C THR A 275 -0.98 8.49 -17.01
N MET A 276 -1.92 9.44 -17.04
CA MET A 276 -2.57 9.88 -18.26
C MET A 276 -1.63 10.72 -19.13
N ASP A 277 -0.94 11.69 -18.54
CA ASP A 277 -0.27 12.72 -19.34
C ASP A 277 1.24 12.43 -19.54
N MET A 278 1.90 11.70 -18.63
CA MET A 278 3.38 11.54 -18.65
C MET A 278 3.89 10.97 -19.98
N GLY A 279 3.19 9.98 -20.55
CA GLY A 279 3.56 9.32 -21.80
C GLY A 279 3.46 10.20 -23.05
N TYR A 280 2.75 11.32 -22.97
CA TYR A 280 2.51 12.24 -24.11
C TYR A 280 3.36 13.51 -24.05
N THR A 281 4.17 13.68 -23.00
CA THR A 281 4.98 14.89 -22.81
C THR A 281 6.42 14.72 -23.29
N ILE A 282 6.99 15.80 -23.82
CA ILE A 282 8.39 15.86 -24.24
C ILE A 282 9.28 16.07 -23.00
N MET A 283 10.34 15.27 -22.87
CA MET A 283 11.28 15.42 -21.75
C MET A 283 11.88 16.83 -21.69
N GLY A 284 11.83 17.47 -20.52
CA GLY A 284 12.34 18.82 -20.31
C GLY A 284 11.36 19.94 -20.67
N SER A 285 10.16 19.63 -21.15
CA SER A 285 9.09 20.62 -21.24
C SER A 285 8.54 20.96 -19.85
N LEU A 286 7.96 22.16 -19.71
CA LEU A 286 7.29 22.57 -18.47
C LEU A 286 6.20 21.57 -18.06
N TRP A 287 5.42 21.05 -19.01
CA TRP A 287 4.41 20.03 -18.72
C TRP A 287 5.04 18.78 -18.11
N ASN A 288 6.11 18.25 -18.72
CA ASN A 288 6.79 17.07 -18.19
C ASN A 288 7.34 17.31 -16.78
N SER A 289 8.04 18.43 -16.57
CA SER A 289 8.57 18.81 -15.26
C SER A 289 7.46 19.00 -14.22
N ALA A 290 6.32 19.59 -14.60
CA ALA A 290 5.18 19.77 -13.70
C ALA A 290 4.57 18.43 -13.24
N LEU A 291 4.52 17.42 -14.12
CA LEU A 291 4.10 16.06 -13.75
C LEU A 291 5.11 15.39 -12.79
N TRP A 292 6.41 15.60 -12.99
CA TRP A 292 7.42 15.16 -12.01
C TRP A 292 7.25 15.87 -10.66
N SER A 293 6.91 17.16 -10.66
CA SER A 293 6.59 17.91 -9.43
C SER A 293 5.33 17.36 -8.74
N MET A 294 4.31 16.94 -9.48
CA MET A 294 3.16 16.23 -8.91
C MET A 294 3.56 14.91 -8.26
N GLY A 295 4.48 14.15 -8.88
CA GLY A 295 5.05 12.95 -8.28
C GLY A 295 5.82 13.24 -6.98
N LEU A 296 6.55 14.35 -6.94
CA LEU A 296 7.24 14.83 -5.73
C LEU A 296 6.25 15.22 -4.63
N ILE A 297 5.16 15.90 -5.00
CA ILE A 297 4.07 16.23 -4.06
C ILE A 297 3.44 14.95 -3.52
N LEU A 298 3.11 13.97 -4.37
CA LEU A 298 2.57 12.69 -3.93
C LEU A 298 3.47 12.00 -2.91
N LEU A 299 4.78 11.97 -3.16
CA LEU A 299 5.77 11.40 -2.25
C LEU A 299 5.76 12.12 -0.90
N PHE A 300 5.84 13.45 -0.92
CA PHE A 300 5.88 14.27 0.29
C PHE A 300 4.57 14.17 1.09
N MET A 301 3.44 14.26 0.39
CA MET A 301 2.10 14.11 0.92
C MET A 301 1.91 12.74 1.57
N SER A 302 2.24 11.65 0.88
CA SER A 302 2.15 10.30 1.42
C SER A 302 3.00 10.15 2.69
N PHE A 303 4.25 10.61 2.65
CA PHE A 303 5.13 10.60 3.81
C PHE A 303 4.56 11.38 5.00
N LEU A 304 4.07 12.61 4.75
CA LEU A 304 3.47 13.46 5.76
C LEU A 304 2.26 12.80 6.43
N PHE A 305 1.32 12.26 5.63
CA PHE A 305 0.12 11.61 6.17
C PHE A 305 0.46 10.34 6.96
N ILE A 306 1.39 9.52 6.46
CA ILE A 306 1.87 8.34 7.19
C ILE A 306 2.50 8.74 8.52
N MET A 307 3.30 9.82 8.54
CA MET A 307 3.91 10.33 9.77
C MET A 307 2.86 10.86 10.75
N VAL A 308 1.92 11.68 10.27
CA VAL A 308 0.83 12.24 11.09
C VAL A 308 0.00 11.13 11.72
N ILE A 309 -0.46 10.16 10.94
CA ILE A 309 -1.26 9.05 11.46
C ILE A 309 -0.45 8.25 12.47
N ARG A 310 0.82 7.93 12.17
CA ARG A 310 1.68 7.20 13.11
C ARG A 310 1.87 7.96 14.42
N VAL A 311 2.03 9.28 14.39
CA VAL A 311 2.24 10.12 15.59
C VAL A 311 0.96 10.28 16.39
N VAL A 312 -0.15 10.70 15.75
CA VAL A 312 -1.47 10.87 16.40
C VAL A 312 -1.85 9.60 17.14
N VAL A 313 -1.59 8.48 16.49
CA VAL A 313 -2.01 7.19 16.99
C VAL A 313 -1.04 6.63 18.05
N ARG A 314 0.27 6.89 17.94
CA ARG A 314 1.23 6.64 19.03
C ARG A 314 0.99 7.54 20.24
N GLY A 315 0.47 8.75 20.05
CA GLY A 315 0.11 9.66 21.15
C GLY A 315 -0.99 9.08 22.05
N GLY A 316 -1.93 8.32 21.48
CA GLY A 316 -2.90 7.52 22.23
C GLY A 316 -2.31 6.28 22.92
N MET A 317 -1.01 6.00 22.74
CA MET A 317 -0.34 4.86 23.37
C MET A 317 0.16 5.11 24.79
N VAL A 318 0.32 6.39 25.16
CA VAL A 318 0.96 6.84 26.41
C VAL A 318 -0.08 7.28 27.47
N ARG A 319 -1.37 7.05 27.21
CA ARG A 319 -2.44 7.28 28.19
C ARG A 319 -3.18 5.99 28.49
#